data_AF-A0A1V5DBZ2-F1
#
_entry.id   AF-A0A1V5DBZ2-F1
#
_cell.length_a   1.000
_cell.length_b   1.000
_cell.length_c   1.000
_cell.angle_alpha   90.00
_cell.angle_beta   90.00
_cell.angle_gamma   90.00
#
_symmetry.space_group_name_H-M   'P 1'
#
loop_
_entity.id
_entity.type
_entity.pdbx_description
1 polymer ?
#
loop_
_entity_poly.entity_id
_entity_poly.type
_entity_poly.pdbx_seq_one_letter_code
_entity_poly.pdbx_strand_id
1 'polypeptide(L)'
;MLRIFLKRIVLGIFVCLLSPVIVLTRMACFIGLEDVFATCAMALGLIPGKTGSYSRLAFYKGTVSRISSDVFIGFCSFISKRSAEIGSNVTIGAFSIIGSAVIGDDVLISSRVSIMSGKKQHGDLNGNSDPSRSPRYERISIGAGSWIGENAVVMAEVGEKCIVSAGSVVTRKMPDNCLAVGNPARPLKRSEGDSM
;
A
#
# COMPACT_ATOMS: atom_id res chain seq x y z
N MET A 1 18.95 -19.98 1.99
CA MET A 1 18.55 -19.91 3.42
C MET A 1 19.28 -18.81 4.21
N LEU A 2 20.62 -18.74 4.21
CA LEU A 2 21.39 -17.74 4.97
C LEU A 2 20.98 -16.27 4.72
N ARG A 3 20.76 -15.88 3.46
CA ARG A 3 20.35 -14.51 3.10
C ARG A 3 19.00 -14.12 3.72
N ILE A 4 18.04 -15.05 3.74
CA ILE A 4 16.70 -14.81 4.32
C ILE A 4 16.81 -14.67 5.84
N PHE A 5 17.59 -15.55 6.46
CA PHE A 5 17.87 -15.50 7.89
C PHE A 5 18.51 -14.16 8.31
N LEU A 6 19.55 -13.72 7.57
CA LEU A 6 20.21 -12.44 7.82
C LEU A 6 19.25 -11.25 7.66
N LYS A 7 18.41 -11.23 6.62
CA LYS A 7 17.38 -10.19 6.45
C LYS A 7 16.43 -10.12 7.65
N ARG A 8 16.05 -11.26 8.23
CA ARG A 8 15.17 -11.31 9.41
C ARG A 8 15.87 -10.80 10.67
N ILE A 9 17.14 -11.11 10.87
CA ILE A 9 17.93 -10.55 11.98
C ILE A 9 18.01 -9.04 11.86
N VAL A 10 18.39 -8.53 10.69
CA VAL A 10 18.47 -7.09 10.44
C VAL A 10 17.12 -6.43 10.70
N LEU A 11 16.03 -6.98 10.16
CA LEU A 11 14.69 -6.46 10.45
C LEU A 11 14.37 -6.47 11.96
N GLY A 12 14.73 -7.54 12.68
CA GLY A 12 14.56 -7.62 14.14
C GLY A 12 15.30 -6.50 14.89
N ILE A 13 16.53 -6.17 14.48
CA ILE A 13 17.29 -5.05 15.04
C ILE A 13 16.54 -3.73 14.82
N PHE A 14 16.04 -3.47 13.61
CA PHE A 14 15.28 -2.25 13.32
C PHE A 14 13.95 -2.20 14.11
N VAL A 15 13.28 -3.33 14.32
CA VAL A 15 12.07 -3.41 15.17
C VAL A 15 12.41 -3.06 16.62
N CYS A 16 13.52 -3.58 17.16
CA CYS A 16 13.96 -3.21 18.50
C CYS A 16 14.32 -1.72 18.61
N LEU A 17 15.07 -1.19 17.64
CA LEU A 17 15.46 0.22 17.60
C LEU A 17 14.26 1.17 17.50
N LEU A 18 13.26 0.82 16.69
CA LEU A 18 12.04 1.61 16.51
C LEU A 18 10.95 1.29 17.53
N SER A 19 11.19 0.37 18.47
CA SER A 19 10.18 -0.04 19.46
C SER A 19 9.59 1.13 20.26
N PRO A 20 10.34 2.18 20.68
CA PRO A 20 9.74 3.32 21.37
C PRO A 20 8.74 4.09 20.49
N VAL A 21 9.08 4.28 19.21
CA VAL A 21 8.21 4.97 18.23
C VAL A 21 6.96 4.13 17.94
N ILE A 22 7.12 2.81 17.81
CA ILE A 22 6.02 1.86 17.60
C ILE A 22 5.06 1.89 18.79
N VAL A 23 5.58 1.78 20.02
CA VAL A 23 4.78 1.79 21.26
C VAL A 23 4.05 3.13 21.40
N LEU A 24 4.76 4.25 21.22
CA LEU A 24 4.17 5.58 21.26
C LEU A 24 3.02 5.73 20.25
N THR A 25 3.24 5.29 19.01
CA THR A 25 2.22 5.34 17.96
C THR A 25 1.00 4.50 18.33
N ARG A 26 1.20 3.30 18.89
CA ARG A 26 0.10 2.43 19.32
C ARG A 26 -0.71 3.06 20.46
N MET A 27 -0.02 3.64 21.46
CA MET A 27 -0.65 4.35 22.57
C MET A 27 -1.42 5.58 22.08
N ALA A 28 -0.82 6.39 21.19
CA ALA A 28 -1.46 7.56 20.60
C ALA A 28 -2.76 7.18 19.87
N CYS A 29 -2.74 6.14 19.04
CA CYS A 29 -3.96 5.67 18.38
C CYS A 29 -5.00 5.12 19.37
N PHE A 30 -4.58 4.52 20.49
CA PHE A 30 -5.51 4.02 21.51
C PHE A 30 -6.31 5.15 22.18
N ILE A 31 -5.74 6.35 22.27
CA ILE A 31 -6.40 7.56 22.80
C ILE A 31 -6.99 8.45 21.70
N GLY A 32 -7.10 7.95 20.45
CA GLY A 32 -7.75 8.64 19.34
C GLY A 32 -6.88 9.59 18.52
N LEU A 33 -5.56 9.65 18.75
CA LEU A 33 -4.63 10.46 17.96
C LEU A 33 -4.15 9.70 16.71
N GLU A 34 -5.04 9.51 15.73
CA GLU A 34 -4.74 8.76 14.51
C GLU A 34 -3.64 9.41 13.65
N ASP A 35 -3.52 10.74 13.65
CA ASP A 35 -2.56 11.49 12.82
C ASP A 35 -1.10 11.22 13.18
N VAL A 36 -0.83 10.77 14.41
CA VAL A 36 0.51 10.38 14.86
C VAL A 36 1.07 9.25 14.00
N PHE A 37 0.23 8.28 13.63
CA PHE A 37 0.65 7.18 12.75
C PHE A 37 1.12 7.69 11.39
N ALA A 38 0.32 8.55 10.74
CA ALA A 38 0.66 9.10 9.43
C ALA A 38 1.92 9.99 9.51
N THR A 39 2.07 10.77 10.58
CA THR A 39 3.24 11.62 10.81
C THR A 39 4.52 10.79 10.93
N CYS A 40 4.52 9.74 11.76
CA CYS A 40 5.66 8.83 11.88
C CYS A 40 5.96 8.10 10.57
N ALA A 41 4.92 7.64 9.87
CA ALA A 41 5.04 6.98 8.57
C ALA A 41 5.73 7.88 7.53
N MET A 42 5.34 9.15 7.44
CA MET A 42 5.95 10.13 6.54
C MET A 42 7.40 10.46 6.94
N ALA A 43 7.68 10.65 8.23
CA ALA A 43 9.03 10.91 8.72
C ALA A 43 10.00 9.77 8.36
N LEU A 44 9.58 8.51 8.53
CA LEU A 44 10.35 7.34 8.10
C LEU A 44 10.44 7.20 6.57
N GLY A 45 9.49 7.78 5.84
CA GLY A 45 9.51 7.93 4.38
C GLY A 45 10.74 8.69 3.88
N LEU A 46 11.21 9.68 4.64
CA LEU A 46 12.33 10.56 4.27
C LEU A 46 13.71 9.90 4.38
N ILE A 47 13.81 8.72 5.00
CA ILE A 47 15.09 8.00 5.13
C ILE A 47 15.39 7.27 3.81
N PRO A 48 16.48 7.57 3.10
CA PRO A 48 16.79 6.96 1.81
C PRO A 48 17.37 5.54 1.94
N GLY A 49 17.45 4.86 0.80
CA GLY A 49 18.19 3.61 0.66
C GLY A 49 17.63 2.42 1.47
N LYS A 50 18.49 1.42 1.68
CA LYS A 50 18.13 0.17 2.35
C LYS A 50 17.77 0.37 3.83
N THR A 51 18.49 1.24 4.53
CA THR A 51 18.20 1.59 5.93
C THR A 51 16.79 2.14 6.06
N GLY A 52 16.39 3.07 5.19
CA GLY A 52 15.02 3.56 5.15
C GLY A 52 13.98 2.47 4.87
N SER A 53 14.26 1.55 3.94
CA SER A 53 13.35 0.44 3.64
C SER A 53 13.14 -0.47 4.86
N TYR A 54 14.19 -0.77 5.61
CA TYR A 54 14.08 -1.55 6.84
C TYR A 54 13.37 -0.78 7.96
N SER A 55 13.65 0.51 8.12
CA SER A 55 12.96 1.36 9.10
C SER A 55 11.46 1.41 8.84
N ARG A 56 11.05 1.63 7.58
CA ARG A 56 9.64 1.61 7.18
C ARG A 56 8.99 0.25 7.46
N LEU A 57 9.62 -0.84 7.02
CA LEU A 57 9.10 -2.19 7.23
C LEU A 57 8.95 -2.53 8.72
N ALA A 58 9.97 -2.21 9.54
CA ALA A 58 9.96 -2.45 10.97
C ALA A 58 8.84 -1.68 11.68
N PHE A 59 8.66 -0.40 11.34
CA PHE A 59 7.56 0.41 11.86
C PHE A 59 6.21 -0.23 11.53
N TYR A 60 5.94 -0.50 10.25
CA TYR A 60 4.66 -1.09 9.84
C TYR A 60 4.43 -2.45 10.46
N LYS A 61 5.46 -3.29 10.63
CA LYS A 61 5.35 -4.59 11.32
C LYS A 61 4.76 -4.47 12.72
N GLY A 62 5.01 -3.35 13.41
CA GLY A 62 4.48 -3.07 14.74
C GLY A 62 3.15 -2.33 14.78
N THR A 63 2.73 -1.68 13.68
CA THR A 63 1.64 -0.70 13.69
C THR A 63 0.46 -1.02 12.76
N VAL A 64 0.67 -1.71 11.63
CA VAL A 64 -0.44 -2.08 10.73
C VAL A 64 -1.06 -3.43 11.10
N SER A 65 -2.24 -3.74 10.55
CA SER A 65 -2.98 -4.98 10.84
C SER A 65 -2.19 -6.24 10.51
N ARG A 66 -1.60 -6.31 9.31
CA ARG A 66 -0.73 -7.43 8.90
C ARG A 66 0.25 -6.98 7.81
N ILE A 67 1.51 -7.38 7.93
CA ILE A 67 2.50 -7.18 6.87
C ILE A 67 3.54 -8.31 6.94
N SER A 68 3.89 -8.89 5.80
CA SER A 68 4.96 -9.90 5.73
C SER A 68 6.34 -9.27 5.97
N SER A 69 7.31 -10.09 6.39
CA SER A 69 8.68 -9.64 6.74
C SER A 69 9.61 -9.50 5.54
N ASP A 70 9.14 -9.83 4.34
CA ASP A 70 9.88 -9.78 3.08
C ASP A 70 9.42 -8.66 2.14
N VAL A 71 8.51 -7.80 2.61
CA VAL A 71 8.02 -6.64 1.85
C VAL A 71 9.12 -5.59 1.68
N PHE A 72 9.26 -5.07 0.47
CA PHE A 72 10.11 -3.92 0.19
C PHE A 72 9.28 -2.63 0.13
N ILE A 73 9.76 -1.55 0.76
CA ILE A 73 9.08 -0.25 0.77
C ILE A 73 10.04 0.85 0.33
N GLY A 74 9.79 1.37 -0.86
CA GLY A 74 10.57 2.38 -1.55
C GLY A 74 10.67 3.71 -0.80
N PHE A 75 11.60 4.54 -1.27
CA PHE A 75 11.84 5.87 -0.73
C PHE A 75 10.60 6.77 -0.84
N CYS A 76 10.32 7.58 0.17
CA CYS A 76 9.14 8.46 0.24
C CYS A 76 7.79 7.77 0.05
N SER A 77 7.73 6.45 0.24
CA SER A 77 6.48 5.70 0.21
C SER A 77 5.98 5.47 1.63
N PHE A 78 4.67 5.59 1.82
CA PHE A 78 4.08 5.38 3.13
C PHE A 78 2.68 4.76 3.07
N ILE A 79 2.35 4.01 4.11
CA ILE A 79 1.02 3.46 4.34
C ILE A 79 0.30 4.43 5.25
N SER A 80 -0.80 4.99 4.76
CA SER A 80 -1.57 6.04 5.43
C SER A 80 -2.59 5.49 6.44
N LYS A 81 -2.96 4.21 6.35
CA LYS A 81 -3.95 3.58 7.23
C LYS A 81 -3.42 2.32 7.90
N ARG A 82 -3.61 2.22 9.22
CA ARG A 82 -3.23 1.05 10.01
C ARG A 82 -3.99 -0.22 9.65
N SER A 83 -5.17 -0.09 9.04
CA SER A 83 -5.99 -1.22 8.58
C SER A 83 -5.41 -1.97 7.38
N ALA A 84 -4.27 -1.55 6.83
CA ALA A 84 -3.64 -2.23 5.71
C ALA A 84 -3.18 -3.65 6.07
N GLU A 85 -3.39 -4.56 5.12
CA GLU A 85 -2.90 -5.94 5.17
C GLU A 85 -2.06 -6.20 3.92
N ILE A 86 -0.81 -6.63 4.09
CA ILE A 86 0.13 -6.85 2.98
C ILE A 86 0.71 -8.26 3.07
N GLY A 87 0.57 -9.00 1.96
CA GLY A 87 1.08 -10.35 1.76
C GLY A 87 2.61 -10.44 1.66
N SER A 88 3.06 -11.60 1.23
CA SER A 88 4.47 -11.95 1.02
C SER A 88 4.97 -11.50 -0.34
N ASN A 89 6.28 -11.31 -0.47
CA ASN A 89 6.95 -10.92 -1.71
C ASN A 89 6.36 -9.66 -2.39
N VAL A 90 5.84 -8.72 -1.60
CA VAL A 90 5.30 -7.46 -2.12
C VAL A 90 6.40 -6.42 -2.24
N THR A 91 6.44 -5.74 -3.39
CA THR A 91 7.33 -4.58 -3.61
C THR A 91 6.49 -3.33 -3.76
N ILE A 92 6.79 -2.30 -2.97
CA ILE A 92 6.21 -0.96 -3.11
C ILE A 92 7.32 -0.03 -3.60
N GLY A 93 7.16 0.50 -4.81
CA GLY A 93 8.07 1.47 -5.44
C GLY A 93 8.15 2.78 -4.67
N ALA A 94 8.97 3.72 -5.14
CA ALA A 94 9.20 5.00 -4.46
C ALA A 94 8.02 5.97 -4.67
N PHE A 95 7.81 6.88 -3.73
CA PHE A 95 6.77 7.92 -3.78
C PHE A 95 5.33 7.38 -3.88
N SER A 96 5.09 6.17 -3.40
CA SER A 96 3.78 5.53 -3.44
C SER A 96 3.03 5.70 -2.13
N ILE A 97 1.73 5.96 -2.21
CA ILE A 97 0.86 6.16 -1.06
C ILE A 97 -0.15 5.02 -1.01
N ILE A 98 -0.18 4.30 0.11
CA ILE A 98 -1.08 3.15 0.29
C ILE A 98 -2.14 3.49 1.35
N GLY A 99 -3.41 3.42 0.97
CA GLY A 99 -4.57 3.60 1.82
C GLY A 99 -4.88 2.38 2.69
N SER A 100 -6.16 2.27 3.08
CA SER A 100 -6.72 1.03 3.62
C SER A 100 -6.83 0.02 2.47
N ALA A 101 -5.88 -0.91 2.39
CA ALA A 101 -5.81 -1.89 1.33
C ALA A 101 -5.46 -3.29 1.84
N VAL A 102 -5.95 -4.31 1.14
CA VAL A 102 -5.49 -5.70 1.25
C VAL A 102 -4.71 -6.02 -0.01
N ILE A 103 -3.40 -6.20 0.14
CA ILE A 103 -2.50 -6.51 -0.95
C ILE A 103 -2.12 -7.99 -0.82
N GLY A 104 -2.43 -8.78 -1.86
CA GLY A 104 -2.11 -10.20 -1.95
C GLY A 104 -0.60 -10.47 -2.05
N ASP A 105 -0.26 -11.74 -2.13
CA ASP A 105 1.12 -12.19 -2.32
C ASP A 105 1.63 -11.88 -3.73
N ASP A 106 2.96 -11.75 -3.89
CA ASP A 106 3.62 -11.57 -5.19
C ASP A 106 3.14 -10.33 -5.98
N VAL A 107 2.70 -9.28 -5.28
CA VAL A 107 2.26 -8.04 -5.92
C VAL A 107 3.43 -7.08 -6.10
N LEU A 108 3.57 -6.56 -7.31
CA LEU A 108 4.52 -5.49 -7.63
C LEU A 108 3.79 -4.17 -7.79
N ILE A 109 4.10 -3.20 -6.95
CA ILE A 109 3.59 -1.83 -7.04
C ILE A 109 4.76 -0.96 -7.48
N SER A 110 4.65 -0.34 -8.64
CA SER A 110 5.68 0.56 -9.16
C SER A 110 5.75 1.87 -8.36
N SER A 111 6.61 2.78 -8.80
CA SER A 111 6.76 4.10 -8.20
C SER A 111 5.54 4.99 -8.47
N ARG A 112 5.32 5.98 -7.60
CA ARG A 112 4.29 7.02 -7.73
C ARG A 112 2.86 6.47 -7.80
N VAL A 113 2.63 5.27 -7.27
CA VAL A 113 1.30 4.66 -7.25
C VAL A 113 0.51 5.19 -6.07
N SER A 114 -0.74 5.59 -6.31
CA SER A 114 -1.69 5.93 -5.26
C SER A 114 -2.75 4.84 -5.15
N ILE A 115 -2.75 4.08 -4.06
CA ILE A 115 -3.84 3.16 -3.71
C ILE A 115 -4.71 3.87 -2.68
N MET A 116 -5.92 4.26 -3.07
CA MET A 116 -6.81 5.04 -2.22
C MET A 116 -7.62 4.15 -1.26
N SER A 117 -8.42 4.77 -0.40
CA SER A 117 -9.30 4.04 0.53
C SER A 117 -10.75 4.13 0.04
N GLY A 118 -10.97 3.71 -1.21
CA GLY A 118 -12.26 3.83 -1.91
C GLY A 118 -12.48 5.18 -2.58
N LYS A 119 -13.61 5.31 -3.28
CA LYS A 119 -13.99 6.53 -4.04
C LYS A 119 -14.82 7.52 -3.25
N LYS A 120 -15.39 7.11 -2.12
CA LYS A 120 -16.37 7.88 -1.35
C LYS A 120 -15.72 8.80 -0.31
N GLN A 121 -14.46 9.20 -0.53
CA GLN A 121 -13.71 10.02 0.41
C GLN A 121 -14.11 11.51 0.37
N HIS A 122 -14.89 11.95 -0.62
CA HIS A 122 -15.21 13.37 -0.86
C HIS A 122 -16.62 13.80 -0.44
N GLY A 123 -17.35 12.95 0.29
CA GLY A 123 -18.76 13.20 0.58
C GLY A 123 -19.63 13.06 -0.68
N ASP A 124 -20.91 13.38 -0.55
CA ASP A 124 -21.84 13.43 -1.69
C ASP A 124 -21.89 14.85 -2.27
N LEU A 125 -22.13 14.98 -3.58
CA LEU A 125 -22.26 16.26 -4.28
C LEU A 125 -23.37 17.15 -3.69
N ASN A 126 -24.30 16.53 -2.96
CA ASN A 126 -25.39 17.20 -2.26
C ASN A 126 -24.96 17.84 -0.91
N GLY A 127 -23.69 17.75 -0.51
CA GLY A 127 -23.19 18.35 0.75
C GLY A 127 -23.65 17.63 2.03
N ASN A 128 -24.40 16.53 1.90
CA ASN A 128 -24.98 15.78 3.03
C ASN A 128 -23.96 14.96 3.85
N SER A 129 -22.71 14.90 3.40
CA SER A 129 -21.61 14.32 4.17
C SER A 129 -20.39 15.20 4.02
N ASP A 130 -19.99 15.87 5.09
CA ASP A 130 -18.73 16.58 5.14
C ASP A 130 -17.59 15.55 5.19
N PRO A 131 -16.77 15.42 4.13
CA PRO A 131 -15.67 14.46 4.10
C PRO A 131 -14.63 14.70 5.19
N SER A 132 -14.55 15.92 5.75
CA SER A 132 -13.68 16.23 6.88
C SER A 132 -14.21 15.70 8.21
N ARG A 133 -15.52 15.44 8.32
CA ARG A 133 -16.19 14.97 9.56
C ARG A 133 -16.53 13.48 9.56
N SER A 134 -16.76 12.87 8.40
CA SER A 134 -17.06 11.42 8.31
C SER A 134 -16.52 10.78 7.02
N PRO A 135 -15.19 10.63 6.90
CA PRO A 135 -14.60 9.98 5.75
C PRO A 135 -15.00 8.49 5.69
N ARG A 136 -15.65 8.08 4.59
CA ARG A 136 -15.95 6.66 4.34
C ARG A 136 -14.76 6.01 3.64
N TYR A 137 -13.95 5.32 4.42
CA TYR A 137 -12.85 4.53 3.91
C TYR A 137 -13.35 3.14 3.49
N GLU A 138 -13.24 2.82 2.22
CA GLU A 138 -13.42 1.46 1.72
C GLU A 138 -12.04 0.78 1.68
N ARG A 139 -11.99 -0.47 2.12
CA ARG A 139 -10.78 -1.29 2.04
C ARG A 139 -10.69 -1.87 0.63
N ILE A 140 -9.69 -1.47 -0.15
CA ILE A 140 -9.49 -1.94 -1.53
C ILE A 140 -8.66 -3.23 -1.53
N SER A 141 -9.06 -4.23 -2.32
CA SER A 141 -8.26 -5.43 -2.57
C SER A 141 -7.43 -5.32 -3.84
N ILE A 142 -6.16 -5.74 -3.76
CA ILE A 142 -5.28 -6.01 -4.90
C ILE A 142 -4.94 -7.49 -4.87
N GLY A 143 -5.43 -8.25 -5.84
CA GLY A 143 -5.25 -9.69 -5.91
C GLY A 143 -3.80 -10.11 -6.13
N ALA A 144 -3.48 -11.33 -5.70
CA ALA A 144 -2.14 -11.89 -5.75
C ALA A 144 -1.57 -11.93 -7.18
N GLY A 145 -0.26 -11.78 -7.31
CA GLY A 145 0.46 -11.80 -8.59
C GLY A 145 0.18 -10.60 -9.51
N SER A 146 -0.50 -9.56 -9.01
CA SER A 146 -0.81 -8.37 -9.80
C SER A 146 0.37 -7.40 -9.90
N TRP A 147 0.45 -6.69 -11.01
CA TRP A 147 1.40 -5.61 -11.22
C TRP A 147 0.66 -4.27 -11.38
N ILE A 148 1.01 -3.29 -10.55
CA ILE A 148 0.49 -1.94 -10.63
C ILE A 148 1.57 -1.03 -11.24
N GLY A 149 1.32 -0.55 -12.45
CA GLY A 149 2.22 0.28 -13.23
C GLY A 149 2.50 1.64 -12.62
N GLU A 150 3.58 2.27 -13.07
CA GLU A 150 4.05 3.55 -12.55
C GLU A 150 2.98 4.65 -12.69
N ASN A 151 2.86 5.49 -11.67
CA ASN A 151 1.92 6.63 -11.66
C ASN A 151 0.43 6.24 -11.79
N ALA A 152 0.06 4.98 -11.54
CA ALA A 152 -1.32 4.55 -11.53
C ALA A 152 -2.06 5.03 -10.26
N VAL A 153 -3.35 5.31 -10.40
CA VAL A 153 -4.26 5.66 -9.29
C VAL A 153 -5.32 4.58 -9.17
N VAL A 154 -5.41 3.93 -8.02
CA VAL A 154 -6.29 2.78 -7.78
C VAL A 154 -7.34 3.12 -6.72
N MET A 155 -8.61 3.13 -7.13
CA MET A 155 -9.76 3.48 -6.29
C MET A 155 -10.84 2.38 -6.26
N ALA A 156 -10.55 1.21 -6.81
CA ALA A 156 -11.44 0.05 -6.80
C ALA A 156 -10.64 -1.26 -6.76
N GLU A 157 -11.34 -2.36 -6.49
CA GLU A 157 -10.75 -3.70 -6.42
C GLU A 157 -10.04 -4.08 -7.71
N VAL A 158 -8.86 -4.68 -7.58
CA VAL A 158 -8.09 -5.30 -8.67
C VAL A 158 -8.03 -6.79 -8.41
N GLY A 159 -8.50 -7.59 -9.38
CA GLY A 159 -8.45 -9.05 -9.31
C GLY A 159 -7.03 -9.62 -9.27
N GLU A 160 -6.92 -10.94 -9.28
CA GLU A 160 -5.62 -11.62 -9.29
C GLU A 160 -4.95 -11.55 -10.66
N LYS A 161 -3.62 -11.60 -10.68
CA LYS A 161 -2.80 -11.67 -11.90
C LYS A 161 -3.14 -10.57 -12.91
N CYS A 162 -3.53 -9.40 -12.41
CA CYS A 162 -3.86 -8.25 -13.25
C CYS A 162 -2.62 -7.41 -13.53
N ILE A 163 -2.59 -6.77 -14.68
CA ILE A 163 -1.62 -5.72 -14.98
C ILE A 163 -2.38 -4.41 -15.09
N VAL A 164 -2.09 -3.45 -14.22
CA VAL A 164 -2.58 -2.08 -14.36
C VAL A 164 -1.49 -1.29 -15.07
N SER A 165 -1.76 -0.79 -16.27
CA SER A 165 -0.74 -0.07 -17.04
C SER A 165 -0.33 1.23 -16.35
N ALA A 166 0.86 1.73 -16.69
CA ALA A 166 1.33 3.02 -16.19
C ALA A 166 0.31 4.14 -16.48
N GLY A 167 0.14 5.04 -15.51
CA GLY A 167 -0.77 6.18 -15.58
C GLY A 167 -2.28 5.85 -15.56
N SER A 168 -2.65 4.58 -15.41
CA SER A 168 -4.07 4.18 -15.40
C SER A 168 -4.80 4.64 -14.14
N VAL A 169 -6.08 5.00 -14.29
CA VAL A 169 -6.95 5.40 -13.18
C VAL A 169 -8.06 4.36 -12.99
N VAL A 170 -7.86 3.44 -12.04
CA VAL A 170 -8.78 2.33 -11.76
C VAL A 170 -9.97 2.83 -10.95
N THR A 171 -11.04 3.12 -11.68
CA THR A 171 -12.31 3.62 -11.13
C THR A 171 -13.40 2.57 -11.06
N ARG A 172 -13.14 1.30 -11.38
CA ARG A 172 -14.14 0.21 -11.33
C ARG A 172 -13.41 -1.09 -11.00
N LYS A 173 -14.13 -2.08 -10.50
CA LYS A 173 -13.57 -3.40 -10.19
C LYS A 173 -12.95 -3.99 -11.47
N MET A 174 -11.71 -4.46 -11.37
CA MET A 174 -11.03 -5.17 -12.45
C MET A 174 -11.17 -6.68 -12.23
N PRO A 175 -11.60 -7.46 -13.23
CA PRO A 175 -11.66 -8.92 -13.14
C PRO A 175 -10.25 -9.51 -13.15
N ASP A 176 -10.11 -10.76 -12.69
CA ASP A 176 -8.83 -11.48 -12.71
C ASP A 176 -8.25 -11.61 -14.13
N ASN A 177 -6.93 -11.73 -14.22
CA ASN A 177 -6.18 -11.97 -15.46
C ASN A 177 -6.43 -10.91 -16.56
N CYS A 178 -6.69 -9.65 -16.18
CA CYS A 178 -6.90 -8.58 -17.15
C CYS A 178 -5.74 -7.58 -17.20
N LEU A 179 -5.63 -6.91 -18.34
CA LEU A 179 -4.81 -5.72 -18.52
C LEU A 179 -5.72 -4.49 -18.39
N ALA A 180 -5.58 -3.73 -17.31
CA ALA A 180 -6.33 -2.49 -17.08
C ALA A 180 -5.56 -1.30 -17.64
N VAL A 181 -6.14 -0.60 -18.63
CA VAL A 181 -5.50 0.54 -19.32
C VAL A 181 -6.39 1.78 -19.35
N GLY A 182 -5.76 2.96 -19.24
CA GLY A 182 -6.38 4.26 -19.50
C GLY A 182 -6.92 4.99 -18.28
N ASN A 183 -7.49 6.18 -18.53
CA ASN A 183 -8.14 7.02 -17.53
C ASN A 183 -9.50 7.48 -18.08
N PRO A 184 -10.64 6.93 -17.59
CA PRO A 184 -10.74 5.86 -16.60
C PRO A 184 -10.32 4.49 -17.16
N ALA A 185 -9.68 3.67 -16.33
CA ALA A 185 -9.18 2.37 -16.75
C ALA A 185 -10.29 1.44 -17.27
N ARG A 186 -9.98 0.66 -18.30
CA ARG A 186 -10.85 -0.38 -18.87
C ARG A 186 -10.10 -1.70 -18.90
N PRO A 187 -10.77 -2.82 -18.55
CA PRO A 187 -10.16 -4.14 -18.65
C PRO A 187 -10.08 -4.56 -20.12
N LEU A 188 -8.88 -4.89 -20.57
CA LEU A 188 -8.64 -5.65 -21.79
C LEU A 188 -8.47 -7.12 -21.40
N LYS A 189 -9.24 -7.99 -22.06
CA LYS A 189 -9.04 -9.43 -21.93
C LYS A 189 -7.73 -9.79 -22.63
N ARG A 190 -6.95 -10.63 -21.97
CA ARG A 190 -5.76 -11.24 -22.57
C ARG A 190 -6.17 -12.11 -23.76
N SER A 191 -5.69 -11.81 -24.96
CA SER A 191 -5.72 -12.74 -26.09
C SER A 191 -4.71 -13.87 -25.83
N GLU A 192 -5.09 -15.12 -26.14
CA GLU A 192 -4.14 -16.22 -26.21
C GLU A 192 -3.12 -15.90 -27.33
N GLY A 193 -1.95 -15.38 -26.96
CA GLY A 193 -0.92 -15.00 -27.92
C GLY A 193 -0.12 -13.75 -27.54
N ASP A 194 -0.65 -12.91 -26.65
CA ASP A 194 0.09 -11.72 -26.19
C ASP A 194 1.11 -12.15 -25.13
N SER A 195 2.29 -12.59 -25.60
CA SER A 195 3.52 -12.60 -24.80
C SER A 195 4.05 -11.17 -24.71
N MET A 196 4.04 -10.61 -23.49
CA MET A 196 4.75 -9.38 -23.15
C MET A 196 6.25 -9.63 -23.03
#